data_AF-H2D2Y5-F1
#
_entry.id   AF-H2D2Y5-F1
#
_cell.length_a   1.000
_cell.length_b   1.000
_cell.length_c   1.000
_cell.angle_alpha   90.00
_cell.angle_beta   90.00
_cell.angle_gamma   90.00
#
_symmetry.space_group_name_H-M   'P 1'
#
loop_
_entity.id
_entity.type
_entity.pdbx_description
1 polymer ?
#
loop_
_entity_poly.entity_id
_entity_poly.type
_entity_poly.pdbx_seq_one_letter_code
_entity_poly.pdbx_strand_id
1 'polypeptide(L)'
;ENRDKTNDQAFIDCAEAIKKYNVGIKCATITPDDAPVEEFKLKKMWKSPNGTIRNILGGTVFREAIICKNLPRLVTGWDQPIIIGLHSHADQYKATDFVVPGAG
;
A
#
# COMPACT_ATOMS: atom_id res chain seq x y z
N GLU A 1 -12.15 -10.91 -2.86
CA GLU A 1 -12.58 -11.87 -3.89
C GLU A 1 -11.98 -11.69 -5.28
N ASN A 2 -12.20 -10.58 -6.01
CA ASN A 2 -11.74 -10.47 -7.41
C ASN A 2 -10.21 -10.65 -7.58
N ARG A 3 -9.43 -10.11 -6.64
CA ARG A 3 -7.97 -10.34 -6.57
C ARG A 3 -7.63 -11.83 -6.52
N ASP A 4 -8.29 -12.56 -5.64
CA ASP A 4 -8.03 -13.98 -5.43
C ASP A 4 -8.46 -14.81 -6.66
N LYS A 5 -9.63 -14.49 -7.26
CA LYS A 5 -10.12 -15.11 -8.49
C LYS A 5 -9.14 -14.95 -9.66
N THR A 6 -8.57 -13.75 -9.82
CA THR A 6 -7.67 -13.39 -10.93
C THR A 6 -6.18 -13.64 -10.65
N ASN A 7 -5.84 -14.27 -9.53
CA ASN A 7 -4.45 -14.46 -9.09
C ASN A 7 -3.64 -13.15 -9.03
N ASP A 8 -4.29 -12.08 -8.59
CA ASP A 8 -3.78 -10.71 -8.52
C ASP A 8 -3.55 -9.98 -9.86
N GLN A 9 -3.86 -10.63 -11.00
CA GLN A 9 -3.67 -10.04 -12.33
C GLN A 9 -4.45 -8.72 -12.50
N ALA A 10 -5.65 -8.63 -11.93
CA ALA A 10 -6.46 -7.42 -11.99
C ALA A 10 -5.73 -6.17 -11.47
N PHE A 11 -4.83 -6.31 -10.48
CA PHE A 11 -4.06 -5.17 -9.95
C PHE A 11 -2.88 -4.77 -10.84
N ILE A 12 -2.30 -5.73 -11.55
CA ILE A 12 -1.27 -5.46 -12.57
C ILE A 12 -1.91 -4.69 -13.72
N ASP A 13 -3.08 -5.15 -14.20
CA ASP A 13 -3.82 -4.50 -15.27
C ASP A 13 -4.24 -3.07 -14.89
N CYS A 14 -4.67 -2.85 -13.64
CA CYS A 14 -4.95 -1.51 -13.12
C CYS A 14 -3.70 -0.61 -13.15
N ALA A 15 -2.54 -1.12 -12.75
CA ALA A 15 -1.31 -0.32 -12.75
C ALA A 15 -0.87 0.05 -14.17
N GLU A 16 -0.96 -0.87 -15.13
CA GLU A 16 -0.66 -0.60 -16.54
C GLU A 16 -1.68 0.37 -17.18
N ALA A 17 -2.96 0.28 -16.80
CA ALA A 17 -3.95 1.28 -17.20
C ALA A 17 -3.62 2.67 -16.65
N ILE A 18 -3.18 2.78 -15.39
CA ILE A 18 -2.74 4.06 -14.82
C ILE A 18 -1.53 4.61 -15.58
N LYS A 19 -0.55 3.78 -15.97
CA LYS A 19 0.55 4.25 -16.82
C LYS A 19 0.07 4.81 -18.15
N LYS A 20 -0.90 4.14 -18.78
CA LYS A 20 -1.45 4.55 -20.07
C LYS A 20 -2.27 5.85 -19.98
N TYR A 21 -3.05 6.02 -18.92
CA TYR A 21 -4.01 7.12 -18.76
C TYR A 21 -3.57 8.19 -17.74
N ASN A 22 -2.39 8.04 -17.15
CA ASN A 22 -1.70 8.92 -16.21
C ASN A 22 -2.34 9.13 -14.83
N VAL A 23 -3.66 9.00 -14.70
CA VAL A 23 -4.39 9.30 -13.46
C VAL A 23 -5.16 8.07 -12.99
N GLY A 24 -5.08 7.78 -11.69
CA GLY A 24 -5.83 6.72 -11.04
C GLY A 24 -6.38 7.15 -9.69
N ILE A 25 -7.61 6.74 -9.38
CA ILE A 25 -8.22 6.89 -8.06
C ILE A 25 -8.46 5.49 -7.51
N LYS A 26 -8.01 5.25 -6.28
CA LYS A 26 -8.03 3.93 -5.66
C LYS A 26 -8.74 3.96 -4.32
N CYS A 27 -9.68 3.03 -4.13
CA CYS A 27 -10.27 2.77 -2.82
C CYS A 27 -9.30 2.01 -1.89
N ALA A 28 -9.54 2.07 -0.58
CA ALA A 28 -8.83 1.25 0.40
C ALA A 28 -9.07 -0.25 0.13
N THR A 29 -8.05 -1.06 0.39
CA THR A 29 -8.06 -2.50 0.06
C THR A 29 -7.33 -3.30 1.11
N ILE A 30 -7.83 -4.51 1.37
CA ILE A 30 -7.24 -5.45 2.33
C ILE A 30 -5.86 -5.92 1.85
N THR A 31 -4.88 -5.89 2.74
CA THR A 31 -3.63 -6.66 2.63
C THR A 31 -3.80 -7.83 3.60
N PRO A 32 -3.95 -9.08 3.12
CA PRO A 32 -4.24 -10.20 4.00
C PRO A 32 -3.02 -10.56 4.84
N ASP A 33 -3.20 -10.65 6.15
CA ASP A 33 -2.38 -11.37 7.12
C ASP A 33 -3.00 -12.75 7.44
N ASP A 34 -2.48 -13.49 8.42
CA ASP A 34 -2.91 -14.87 8.67
C ASP A 34 -4.42 -15.01 8.99
N ALA A 35 -4.98 -14.06 9.75
CA ALA A 35 -6.40 -14.09 10.13
C ALA A 35 -7.37 -13.87 8.93
N PRO A 36 -7.18 -12.87 8.06
CA PRO A 36 -7.98 -12.71 6.84
C PRO A 36 -7.84 -13.82 5.81
N VAL A 37 -6.73 -14.56 5.75
CA VAL A 37 -6.59 -15.69 4.82
C VAL A 37 -7.61 -16.77 5.14
N GLU A 38 -7.79 -17.08 6.43
CA GLU A 38 -8.79 -18.05 6.89
C GLU A 38 -10.22 -17.52 6.74
N GLU A 39 -10.46 -16.26 7.13
CA GLU A 39 -11.78 -15.62 7.03
C GLU A 39 -12.33 -15.62 5.60
N PHE A 40 -11.48 -15.25 4.63
CA PHE A 40 -11.89 -15.13 3.22
C PHE A 40 -11.56 -16.35 2.37
N LYS A 41 -11.02 -17.42 2.96
CA LYS A 41 -10.60 -18.67 2.27
C LYS A 41 -9.76 -18.38 1.03
N LEU A 42 -8.76 -17.51 1.18
CA LEU A 42 -7.92 -17.08 0.06
C LEU A 42 -7.00 -18.21 -0.40
N LYS A 43 -6.68 -18.25 -1.69
CA LYS A 43 -5.73 -19.23 -2.25
C LYS A 43 -4.34 -19.13 -1.62
N LYS A 44 -3.92 -17.92 -1.25
CA LYS A 44 -2.68 -17.62 -0.57
C LYS A 44 -2.71 -16.22 0.04
N MET A 45 -1.71 -15.93 0.86
CA MET A 45 -1.42 -14.58 1.31
C MET A 45 -0.91 -13.74 0.13
N TRP A 46 -1.78 -12.89 -0.42
CA TRP A 46 -1.43 -12.00 -1.52
C TRP A 46 -0.64 -10.79 -1.03
N LYS A 47 0.36 -10.35 -1.80
CA LYS A 47 1.12 -9.12 -1.51
C LYS A 47 0.18 -7.91 -1.43
N SER A 48 0.62 -6.85 -0.74
CA SER A 48 -0.18 -5.63 -0.63
C SER A 48 -0.50 -5.04 -2.01
N PRO A 49 -1.79 -4.77 -2.34
CA PRO A 49 -2.15 -4.16 -3.61
C PRO A 49 -1.50 -2.80 -3.82
N ASN A 50 -1.34 -2.02 -2.76
CA ASN A 50 -0.62 -0.74 -2.80
C ASN A 50 0.86 -0.96 -3.15
N GLY A 51 1.47 -2.04 -2.64
CA GLY A 51 2.85 -2.41 -2.98
C GLY A 51 2.98 -2.82 -4.45
N THR A 52 2.05 -3.62 -4.96
CA THR A 52 2.01 -4.02 -6.37
C THR A 52 1.97 -2.80 -7.30
N ILE A 53 1.00 -1.89 -7.10
CA ILE A 53 0.88 -0.68 -7.94
C ILE A 53 2.13 0.19 -7.84
N ARG A 54 2.64 0.45 -6.62
CA ARG A 54 3.84 1.28 -6.41
C ARG A 54 5.09 0.70 -7.06
N ASN A 55 5.26 -0.62 -7.03
CA ASN A 55 6.40 -1.26 -7.68
C ASN A 55 6.35 -1.16 -9.22
N ILE A 56 5.14 -1.11 -9.79
CA ILE A 56 4.94 -1.01 -11.24
C ILE A 56 5.04 0.45 -11.71
N LEU A 57 4.42 1.39 -11.00
CA LEU A 57 4.40 2.82 -11.35
C LEU A 57 5.68 3.56 -10.93
N GLY A 58 6.31 3.13 -9.83
CA GLY A 58 7.37 3.87 -9.17
C GLY A 58 6.86 5.14 -8.46
N GLY A 59 7.80 5.92 -7.93
CA GLY A 59 7.55 7.25 -7.38
C GLY A 59 7.46 7.36 -5.85
N THR A 60 7.05 8.55 -5.42
CA THR A 60 6.98 8.98 -4.03
C THR A 60 5.53 9.15 -3.61
N VAL A 61 5.17 8.65 -2.44
CA VAL A 61 3.85 8.90 -1.86
C VAL A 61 3.92 10.19 -1.05
N PHE A 62 3.08 11.16 -1.42
CA PHE A 62 2.89 12.37 -0.64
C PHE A 62 1.63 12.24 0.22
N ARG A 63 1.76 12.58 1.49
CA ARG A 63 0.63 12.66 2.43
C ARG A 63 0.51 14.09 2.93
N GLU A 64 -0.68 14.64 2.80
CA GLU A 64 -1.02 15.97 3.27
C GLU A 64 -2.25 15.88 4.19
N ALA A 65 -2.21 16.63 5.29
CA ALA A 65 -3.33 16.70 6.22
C ALA A 65 -4.42 17.64 5.69
N ILE A 66 -5.67 17.21 5.77
CA ILE A 66 -6.82 18.10 5.56
C ILE A 66 -7.05 18.88 6.85
N ILE A 67 -6.90 20.20 6.81
CA ILE A 67 -7.06 21.06 7.99
C ILE A 67 -8.51 21.54 8.11
N CYS A 68 -9.16 21.21 9.23
CA CYS A 68 -10.49 21.71 9.58
C CYS A 68 -10.39 22.81 10.63
N LYS A 69 -10.97 23.99 10.38
CA LYS A 69 -10.89 25.16 11.27
C LYS A 69 -11.49 24.92 12.67
N ASN A 70 -12.46 24.02 12.78
CA ASN A 70 -13.19 23.71 14.00
C ASN A 70 -12.61 22.52 14.79
N LEU A 71 -11.50 21.93 14.33
CA LEU A 71 -10.83 20.84 15.03
C LEU A 71 -9.49 21.32 15.59
N PRO A 72 -9.30 21.32 16.93
CA PRO A 72 -8.03 21.72 17.52
C PRO A 72 -6.93 20.70 17.19
N ARG A 73 -5.70 21.19 17.07
CA ARG A 73 -4.52 20.38 16.76
C ARG A 73 -3.76 20.03 18.04
N LEU A 74 -3.17 18.83 18.06
CA LEU A 74 -2.39 18.35 19.21
C LEU A 74 -1.06 19.09 19.39
N VAL A 75 -0.41 19.48 18.29
CA VAL A 75 0.86 20.21 18.32
C VAL A 75 0.59 21.70 18.14
N THR A 76 0.89 22.48 19.17
CA THR A 76 0.71 23.93 19.17
C THR A 76 1.64 24.60 18.15
N GLY A 77 1.13 25.55 17.37
CA GLY A 77 1.89 26.29 16.35
C GLY A 77 1.94 25.64 14.96
N TRP A 78 1.39 24.44 14.78
CA TRP A 78 1.26 23.82 13.46
C TRP A 78 0.05 24.38 12.71
N ASP A 79 0.18 25.59 12.17
CA ASP A 79 -0.92 26.29 11.53
C ASP A 79 -1.09 25.98 10.04
N GLN A 80 -0.05 25.41 9.41
CA GLN A 80 -0.02 25.01 8.01
C GLN A 80 0.13 23.48 7.86
N PRO A 81 -0.28 22.87 6.73
CA PRO A 81 -0.07 21.45 6.49
C PRO A 81 1.42 21.10 6.45
N ILE A 82 1.78 19.98 7.07
CA ILE A 82 3.08 19.35 6.90
C ILE A 82 2.91 18.20 5.90
N ILE A 83 3.67 18.24 4.82
CA ILE A 83 3.62 17.22 3.77
C ILE A 83 4.75 16.23 3.99
N ILE A 84 4.39 14.94 4.05
CA ILE A 84 5.37 13.85 4.16
C ILE A 84 5.55 13.22 2.79
N GLY A 85 6.76 13.34 2.24
CA GLY A 85 7.19 12.61 1.05
C GLY A 85 7.87 11.30 1.44
N LEU A 86 7.23 10.17 1.14
CA LEU A 86 7.76 8.84 1.42
C LEU A 86 8.29 8.19 0.13
N HIS A 87 9.61 7.95 0.08
CA HIS A 87 10.20 7.09 -0.95
C HIS A 87 9.64 5.68 -0.77
N SER A 88 8.89 5.21 -1.77
CA SER A 88 8.01 4.04 -1.61
C SER A 88 8.50 2.80 -2.35
N HIS A 89 9.81 2.73 -2.60
CA HIS A 89 10.47 1.66 -3.35
C HIS A 89 11.66 1.09 -2.56
N ALA A 90 11.91 -0.22 -2.74
CA ALA A 90 13.02 -0.96 -2.15
C ALA A 90 12.97 -1.08 -0.61
N ASP A 91 14.13 -1.15 0.04
CA ASP A 91 14.33 -1.38 1.46
C ASP A 91 13.52 -2.59 1.98
N GLN A 92 12.92 -2.48 3.17
CA GLN A 92 12.09 -3.53 3.76
C GLN A 92 10.91 -3.96 2.86
N TYR A 93 10.45 -3.12 1.92
CA TYR A 93 9.36 -3.48 1.01
C TYR A 93 9.78 -4.48 -0.08
N LYS A 94 11.08 -4.71 -0.26
CA LYS A 94 11.66 -5.70 -1.19
C LYS A 94 12.70 -6.62 -0.53
N ALA A 95 12.77 -6.63 0.80
CA ALA A 95 13.65 -7.53 1.53
C ALA A 95 13.20 -8.99 1.36
N THR A 96 14.17 -9.90 1.47
CA THR A 96 13.92 -11.34 1.56
C THR A 96 14.34 -11.80 2.94
N ASP A 97 13.37 -12.30 3.69
CA ASP A 97 13.62 -12.86 5.01
C ASP A 97 13.82 -14.37 4.92
N PHE A 98 14.60 -14.91 5.86
CA PHE A 98 14.68 -16.35 6.10
C PHE A 98 14.74 -16.59 7.60
N VAL A 99 14.21 -17.73 8.03
CA VAL A 99 14.24 -18.12 9.44
C VAL A 99 15.49 -18.97 9.68
N VAL A 100 16.31 -18.57 10.65
CA VAL A 100 17.47 -19.36 11.09
C VAL A 100 16.95 -20.53 11.95
N PRO A 101 17.27 -21.80 11.64
CA PRO A 101 16.64 -22.97 12.25
C PRO A 101 17.08 -23.28 13.68
N GLY A 102 18.13 -22.63 14.18
CA GLY A 102 18.64 -22.83 15.54
C GLY A 102 19.77 -21.84 15.86
N ALA A 103 20.23 -21.85 17.11
CA ALA A 103 21.45 -21.13 17.47
C ALA A 103 22.65 -21.67 16.66
N GLY A 104 23.55 -20.77 16.26
CA GLY A 104 24.77 -21.10 15.52
C GLY A 104 25.81 -21.85 16.36
#